data_AF-A0A7J9XZ23-F1
#
_entry.id   AF-A0A7J9XZ23-F1
#
_cell.length_a   1.000
_cell.length_b   1.000
_cell.length_c   1.000
_cell.angle_alpha   90.00
_cell.angle_beta   90.00
_cell.angle_gamma   90.00
#
_symmetry.space_group_name_H-M   'P 1'
#
loop_
_entity.id
_entity.type
_entity.pdbx_description
1 polymer ?
#
loop_
_entity_poly.entity_id
_entity_poly.type
_entity_poly.pdbx_seq_one_letter_code
_entity_poly.pdbx_strand_id
1 'polypeptide(L)'
;MLEHVGTAHDDAELAALMVLARKKLYPGQGELALEGISGPVAEGRAAAAVITSKSNVVLWQVLRTGYDRLGFDAIDDEAFAQLVLARIVEPTSKADSLRVLDDLGIPHASLRTMFRSLCRAADRDYRATIASACFAHAVVAGDVSL
;
A
#
# COMPACT_ATOMS: atom_id res chain seq x y z
N MET A 1 14.93 -21.93 -22.38
CA MET A 1 15.43 -22.16 -23.73
C MET A 1 15.83 -20.82 -24.32
N LEU A 2 17.04 -20.69 -24.87
CA LEU A 2 17.44 -19.53 -25.65
C LEU A 2 16.97 -19.75 -27.09
N GLU A 3 16.06 -18.92 -27.58
CA GLU A 3 15.58 -18.95 -28.96
C GLU A 3 16.28 -17.83 -29.76
N HIS A 4 16.88 -18.18 -30.89
CA HIS A 4 17.52 -17.21 -31.77
C HIS A 4 16.46 -16.55 -32.68
N VAL A 5 16.33 -15.22 -32.60
CA VAL A 5 15.30 -14.45 -33.34
C VAL A 5 15.77 -14.06 -34.76
N GLY A 6 17.09 -14.03 -35.00
CA GLY A 6 17.71 -13.69 -36.28
C GLY A 6 19.01 -12.90 -36.09
N THR A 7 19.73 -12.67 -37.18
CA THR A 7 20.97 -11.88 -37.21
C THR A 7 20.72 -10.56 -37.94
N ALA A 8 21.06 -9.43 -37.34
CA ALA A 8 20.97 -8.11 -37.97
C ALA A 8 22.29 -7.74 -38.65
N HIS A 9 22.20 -7.12 -39.82
CA HIS A 9 23.35 -6.59 -40.57
C HIS A 9 23.37 -5.06 -40.65
N ASP A 10 22.28 -4.41 -40.20
CA ASP A 10 22.18 -2.96 -39.99
C ASP A 10 21.26 -2.62 -38.80
N ASP A 11 21.21 -1.33 -38.44
CA ASP A 11 20.44 -0.85 -37.29
C ASP A 11 18.91 -0.98 -37.48
N ALA A 12 18.44 -0.92 -38.72
CA ALA A 12 17.02 -1.05 -39.03
C ALA A 12 16.55 -2.51 -38.86
N GLU A 13 17.36 -3.46 -39.32
CA GLU A 13 17.17 -4.89 -39.10
C GLU A 13 17.21 -5.23 -37.61
N LEU A 14 18.15 -4.64 -36.84
CA LEU A 14 18.22 -4.82 -35.40
C LEU A 14 16.94 -4.35 -34.70
N ALA A 15 16.44 -3.16 -35.05
CA ALA A 15 15.21 -2.61 -34.49
C ALA A 15 14.00 -3.53 -34.76
N ALA A 16 13.88 -4.05 -35.98
CA ALA A 16 12.84 -4.99 -36.35
C ALA A 16 12.93 -6.30 -35.55
N LEU A 17 14.13 -6.88 -35.40
CA LEU A 17 14.34 -8.10 -34.61
C LEU A 17 14.04 -7.91 -33.13
N MET A 18 14.34 -6.73 -32.56
CA MET A 18 14.01 -6.40 -31.17
C MET A 18 12.50 -6.32 -30.92
N VAL A 19 11.73 -5.75 -31.85
CA VAL A 19 10.26 -5.73 -31.77
C VAL A 19 9.70 -7.15 -31.79
N LEU A 20 10.22 -7.99 -32.69
CA LEU A 20 9.83 -9.39 -32.83
C LEU A 20 10.15 -10.21 -31.57
N ALA A 21 11.35 -10.03 -31.00
CA ALA A 21 11.75 -10.67 -29.76
C ALA A 21 10.83 -10.29 -28.58
N ARG A 22 10.48 -9.01 -28.46
CA ARG A 22 9.59 -8.51 -27.40
C ARG A 22 8.19 -9.13 -27.49
N LYS A 23 7.66 -9.28 -28.72
CA LYS A 23 6.36 -9.93 -28.96
C LYS A 23 6.37 -11.42 -28.58
N LYS A 24 7.48 -12.12 -28.80
CA LYS A 24 7.65 -13.52 -28.37
C LYS A 24 7.80 -13.67 -26.86
N LEU A 25 8.40 -12.70 -26.17
CA LEU A 25 8.61 -12.73 -24.72
C LEU A 25 7.30 -12.61 -23.93
N TYR A 26 6.31 -11.91 -24.49
CA TYR A 26 5.02 -11.64 -23.84
C TYR A 26 3.84 -12.08 -24.73
N PRO A 27 3.69 -13.38 -25.00
CA PRO A 27 2.61 -13.87 -25.86
C PRO A 27 1.25 -13.57 -25.20
N GLY A 28 0.39 -12.84 -25.91
CA GLY A 28 -0.97 -12.49 -25.44
C GLY A 28 -1.06 -11.21 -24.60
N GLN A 29 0.06 -10.52 -24.33
CA GLN A 29 0.04 -9.21 -23.68
C GLN A 29 -0.11 -8.11 -24.75
N GLY A 30 -1.32 -7.57 -24.90
CA GLY A 30 -1.54 -6.40 -25.76
C GLY A 30 -0.91 -5.14 -25.17
N GLU A 31 -0.42 -4.23 -26.02
CA GLU A 31 -0.07 -2.88 -25.59
C GLU A 31 -1.35 -2.14 -25.17
N LEU A 32 -1.40 -1.72 -23.90
CA LEU A 32 -2.45 -0.83 -23.42
C LEU A 32 -2.09 0.60 -23.85
N ALA A 33 -2.55 1.00 -25.03
CA ALA A 33 -2.46 2.39 -25.46
C ALA A 33 -3.36 3.24 -24.55
N LEU A 34 -2.74 4.05 -23.68
CA LEU A 34 -3.47 5.01 -22.86
C LEU A 34 -3.57 6.32 -23.64
N GLU A 35 -4.75 6.55 -24.19
CA GLU A 35 -5.06 7.72 -25.00
C GLU A 35 -4.84 9.01 -24.18
N GLY A 36 -3.93 9.88 -24.65
CA GLY A 36 -3.51 11.10 -23.96
C GLY A 36 -2.27 10.97 -23.06
N ILE A 37 -1.74 9.76 -22.83
CA ILE A 37 -0.47 9.52 -22.11
C ILE A 37 0.62 9.05 -23.09
N SER A 38 0.23 8.32 -24.12
CA SER A 38 1.11 7.84 -25.19
C SER A 38 1.13 8.86 -26.34
N GLY A 39 1.99 9.88 -26.24
CA GLY A 39 2.40 10.66 -27.42
C GLY A 39 3.18 9.78 -28.42
N PRO A 40 3.40 10.24 -29.67
CA PRO A 40 4.14 9.46 -30.66
C PRO A 40 5.49 9.06 -30.07
N VAL A 41 5.77 7.75 -30.09
CA VAL A 41 7.00 7.17 -29.55
C VAL A 41 8.14 7.70 -30.40
N ALA A 42 8.79 8.77 -29.94
CA ALA A 42 10.08 9.18 -30.47
C ALA A 42 11.05 8.01 -30.23
N GLU A 43 11.73 7.61 -31.30
CA GLU A 43 12.76 6.58 -31.28
C GLU A 43 13.78 6.87 -30.17
N GLY A 44 13.95 5.91 -29.26
CA GLY A 44 15.00 5.93 -28.25
C GLY A 44 14.56 6.35 -26.85
N ARG A 45 14.65 5.38 -25.93
CA ARG A 45 14.27 5.39 -24.51
C ARG A 45 12.77 5.33 -24.27
N ALA A 46 12.30 4.10 -23.98
CA ALA A 46 11.22 3.93 -23.02
C ALA A 46 11.62 4.69 -21.75
N ALA A 47 11.04 5.87 -21.54
CA ALA A 47 11.11 6.53 -20.25
C ALA A 47 10.50 5.53 -19.26
N ALA A 48 11.34 4.99 -18.38
CA ALA A 48 10.85 4.14 -17.30
C ALA A 48 9.85 4.99 -16.51
N ALA A 49 8.56 4.66 -16.60
CA ALA A 49 7.55 5.30 -15.80
C ALA A 49 7.91 5.06 -14.33
N VAL A 50 8.37 6.09 -13.64
CA VAL A 50 8.68 6.01 -12.22
C VAL A 50 7.34 6.00 -11.50
N ILE A 51 7.04 4.91 -10.79
CA ILE A 51 5.90 4.87 -9.87
C ILE A 51 6.22 5.87 -8.75
N THR A 52 5.59 7.03 -8.78
CA THR A 52 5.79 8.09 -7.78
C THR A 52 5.07 7.81 -6.47
N SER A 53 4.05 6.94 -6.50
CA SER A 53 3.26 6.56 -5.33
C SER A 53 2.58 5.21 -5.53
N LYS A 54 2.42 4.43 -4.47
CA LYS A 54 1.54 3.27 -4.40
C LYS A 54 0.46 3.56 -3.37
N SER A 55 -0.77 3.15 -3.64
CA SER A 55 -1.87 3.25 -2.67
C SER A 55 -2.44 1.88 -2.41
N ASN A 56 -2.38 1.41 -1.16
CA ASN A 56 -3.00 0.14 -0.75
C ASN A 56 -4.26 0.42 0.07
N VAL A 57 -5.25 1.04 -0.60
CA VAL A 57 -6.50 1.48 0.01
C VAL A 57 -7.29 0.31 0.58
N VAL A 58 -7.26 -0.85 -0.09
CA VAL A 58 -7.99 -2.05 0.37
C VAL A 58 -7.44 -2.56 1.69
N LEU A 59 -6.12 -2.67 1.85
CA LEU A 59 -5.50 -3.07 3.12
C LEU A 59 -5.92 -2.12 4.25
N TRP A 60 -5.84 -0.82 4.00
CA TRP A 60 -6.24 0.19 4.98
C TRP A 60 -7.72 0.06 5.36
N GLN A 61 -8.61 -0.10 4.39
CA GLN A 61 -10.05 -0.28 4.61
C GLN A 61 -10.35 -1.54 5.43
N VAL A 62 -9.68 -2.66 5.15
CA VAL A 62 -9.85 -3.91 5.90
C VAL A 62 -9.40 -3.72 7.35
N LEU A 63 -8.22 -3.13 7.56
CA LEU A 63 -7.70 -2.85 8.89
C LEU A 63 -8.61 -1.90 9.68
N ARG A 64 -9.11 -0.84 9.03
CA ARG A 64 -10.04 0.09 9.66
C ARG A 64 -11.38 -0.56 9.99
N THR A 65 -11.92 -1.35 9.07
CA THR A 65 -13.14 -2.13 9.31
C THR A 65 -12.95 -3.08 10.49
N GLY A 66 -11.79 -3.74 10.62
CA GLY A 66 -11.46 -4.57 11.77
C GLY A 66 -11.39 -3.78 13.07
N TYR A 67 -10.74 -2.62 13.06
CA TYR A 67 -10.67 -1.69 14.18
C TYR A 67 -12.06 -1.28 14.69
N ASP A 68 -12.94 -0.88 13.77
CA ASP A 68 -14.31 -0.46 14.09
C ASP A 68 -15.16 -1.65 14.57
N ARG A 69 -15.02 -2.83 13.95
CA ARG A 69 -15.73 -4.06 14.38
C ARG A 69 -15.36 -4.54 15.78
N LEU A 70 -14.14 -4.24 16.22
CA LEU A 70 -13.69 -4.51 17.59
C LEU A 70 -14.22 -3.47 18.58
N GLY A 71 -14.92 -2.43 18.12
CA GLY A 71 -15.44 -1.35 18.95
C GLY A 71 -14.37 -0.35 19.38
N PHE A 72 -13.22 -0.30 18.68
CA PHE A 72 -12.14 0.61 19.04
C PHE A 72 -12.38 2.05 18.56
N ASP A 73 -13.36 2.27 17.70
CA ASP A 73 -13.86 3.59 17.32
C ASP A 73 -14.34 4.43 18.52
N ALA A 74 -14.72 3.78 19.63
CA ALA A 74 -15.03 4.43 20.91
C ALA A 74 -13.89 5.30 21.47
N ILE A 75 -12.64 5.11 21.03
CA ILE A 75 -11.50 5.96 21.39
C ILE A 75 -11.63 7.38 20.80
N ASP A 76 -12.27 7.53 19.63
CA ASP A 76 -12.45 8.78 18.90
C ASP A 76 -11.15 9.62 18.76
N ASP A 77 -10.07 8.95 18.35
CA ASP A 77 -8.75 9.57 18.16
C ASP A 77 -8.10 9.05 16.88
N GLU A 78 -8.32 9.75 15.77
CA GLU A 78 -7.86 9.30 14.44
C GLU A 78 -6.34 9.16 14.37
N ALA A 79 -5.58 10.04 15.03
CA ALA A 79 -4.12 9.92 15.06
C ALA A 79 -3.68 8.66 15.82
N PHE A 80 -4.37 8.32 16.92
CA PHE A 80 -4.10 7.07 17.62
C PHE A 80 -4.45 5.84 16.75
N ALA A 81 -5.61 5.83 16.10
CA ALA A 81 -6.01 4.77 15.19
C ALA A 81 -4.98 4.59 14.05
N GLN A 82 -4.56 5.70 13.44
CA GLN A 82 -3.55 5.67 12.37
C GLN A 82 -2.22 5.07 12.83
N LEU A 83 -1.77 5.44 14.02
CA LEU A 83 -0.55 4.91 14.61
C LEU A 83 -0.65 3.41 14.92
N VAL A 84 -1.80 2.94 15.43
CA VAL A 84 -2.03 1.53 15.70
C VAL A 84 -2.02 0.72 14.40
N LEU A 85 -2.78 1.14 13.40
CA LEU A 85 -2.91 0.41 12.13
C LEU A 85 -1.60 0.39 11.36
N ALA A 86 -0.86 1.50 11.30
CA ALA A 86 0.47 1.53 10.69
C ALA A 86 1.42 0.51 11.34
N ARG A 87 1.36 0.37 12.67
CA ARG A 87 2.21 -0.57 13.41
C ARG A 87 1.79 -2.03 13.31
N ILE A 88 0.55 -2.30 12.89
CA ILE A 88 0.09 -3.64 12.50
C ILE A 88 0.65 -4.00 11.12
N VAL A 89 0.66 -3.04 10.18
CA VAL A 89 1.22 -3.24 8.83
C VAL A 89 2.72 -3.49 8.91
N GLU A 90 3.45 -2.68 9.66
CA GLU A 90 4.88 -2.85 9.87
C GLU A 90 5.24 -2.52 11.33
N PRO A 91 5.85 -3.44 12.09
CA PRO A 91 6.17 -3.25 13.51
C PRO A 91 7.39 -2.34 13.72
N THR A 92 7.32 -1.11 13.21
CA THR A 92 8.37 -0.11 13.31
C THR A 92 8.19 0.82 14.52
N SER A 93 9.08 1.80 14.66
CA SER A 93 9.00 2.83 15.69
C SER A 93 7.77 3.73 15.51
N LYS A 94 7.34 4.40 16.59
CA LYS A 94 6.21 5.35 16.54
C LYS A 94 6.46 6.49 15.53
N ALA A 95 7.71 6.94 15.41
CA ALA A 95 8.07 8.00 14.49
C ALA A 95 8.09 7.53 13.03
N ASP A 96 8.64 6.33 12.80
CA ASP A 96 8.73 5.72 11.47
C ASP A 96 7.37 5.21 10.95
N SER A 97 6.33 5.21 11.79
CA SER A 97 4.96 4.85 11.36
C SER A 97 4.39 5.81 10.31
N LEU A 98 4.92 7.04 10.20
CA LEU A 98 4.52 7.98 9.15
C LEU A 98 4.96 7.49 7.77
N ARG A 99 6.19 6.96 7.66
CA ARG A 99 6.68 6.36 6.41
C ARG A 99 5.76 5.24 5.95
N VAL A 100 5.27 4.41 6.88
CA VAL A 100 4.31 3.34 6.55
C VAL A 100 3.01 3.90 5.98
N LEU A 101 2.51 5.01 6.53
CA LEU A 101 1.29 5.66 6.03
C LEU A 101 1.52 6.31 4.65
N ASP A 102 2.69 6.92 4.44
CA ASP A 102 3.12 7.44 3.13
C ASP A 102 3.21 6.31 2.08
N ASP A 103 3.83 5.18 2.44
CA ASP A 103 4.00 4.00 1.57
C ASP A 103 2.64 3.37 1.19
N LEU A 104 1.63 3.50 2.07
CA LEU A 104 0.25 3.08 1.82
C LEU A 104 -0.59 4.12 1.07
N GLY A 105 -0.10 5.35 0.92
CA GLY A 105 -0.81 6.47 0.31
C GLY A 105 -1.95 7.03 1.19
N ILE A 106 -1.82 6.96 2.51
CA ILE A 106 -2.85 7.40 3.46
C ILE A 106 -2.52 8.79 4.00
N PRO A 107 -3.40 9.80 3.81
CA PRO A 107 -3.25 11.10 4.46
C PRO A 107 -3.25 10.93 5.97
N HIS A 108 -2.18 11.39 6.63
CA HIS A 108 -1.97 11.11 8.03
C HIS A 108 -1.71 12.37 8.86
N ALA A 109 -1.95 12.24 10.17
CA ALA A 109 -1.60 13.28 11.11
C ALA A 109 -0.08 13.52 11.17
N SER A 110 0.32 14.73 11.55
CA SER A 110 1.74 15.04 11.74
C SER A 110 2.34 14.25 12.90
N LEU A 111 3.67 14.09 12.89
CA LEU A 111 4.41 13.40 13.95
C LEU A 111 4.09 13.98 15.34
N ARG A 112 3.98 15.31 15.45
CA ARG A 112 3.61 16.01 16.68
C ARG A 112 2.22 15.62 17.16
N THR A 113 1.24 15.50 16.25
CA THR A 113 -0.12 15.08 16.59
C THR A 113 -0.17 13.62 17.02
N MET A 114 0.61 12.73 16.40
CA MET A 114 0.76 11.33 16.83
C MET A 114 1.31 11.23 18.26
N PHE A 115 2.37 11.97 18.58
CA PHE A 115 2.89 11.97 19.95
C PHE A 115 1.89 12.55 20.97
N ARG A 116 1.08 13.54 20.57
CA ARG A 116 -0.01 14.03 21.43
C ARG A 116 -1.11 12.98 21.64
N SER A 117 -1.42 12.16 20.65
CA SER A 117 -2.40 11.06 20.82
C SER A 117 -1.89 10.00 21.79
N LEU A 118 -0.59 9.74 21.83
CA LEU A 118 0.03 8.87 22.83
C LEU A 118 -0.06 9.43 24.26
N CYS A 119 0.15 10.75 24.44
CA CYS A 119 -0.06 11.39 25.74
C CYS A 119 -1.54 11.26 26.17
N ARG A 120 -2.47 11.58 25.27
CA ARG A 120 -3.91 11.40 25.53
C ARG A 120 -4.27 9.96 25.87
N ALA A 121 -3.66 8.98 25.20
CA ALA A 121 -3.90 7.57 25.43
C ALA A 121 -3.53 7.14 26.86
N ALA A 122 -2.46 7.73 27.41
CA ALA A 122 -2.10 7.54 28.81
C ALA A 122 -3.06 8.29 29.74
N ASP A 123 -3.32 9.57 29.48
CA ASP A 123 -4.12 10.43 30.36
C ASP A 123 -5.59 10.01 30.46
N ARG A 124 -6.13 9.44 29.37
CA ARG A 124 -7.54 9.05 29.23
C ARG A 124 -7.77 7.54 29.35
N ASP A 125 -6.74 6.79 29.71
CA ASP A 125 -6.78 5.33 29.88
C ASP A 125 -7.42 4.60 28.69
N TYR A 126 -6.90 4.86 27.47
CA TYR A 126 -7.36 4.15 26.27
C TYR A 126 -7.20 2.63 26.42
N ARG A 127 -6.26 2.18 27.25
CA ARG A 127 -6.05 0.76 27.54
C ARG A 127 -7.29 0.12 28.17
N ALA A 128 -7.89 0.75 29.18
CA ALA A 128 -9.11 0.21 29.78
C ALA A 128 -10.28 0.16 28.79
N THR A 129 -10.40 1.17 27.93
CA THR A 129 -11.44 1.20 26.89
C THR A 129 -11.25 0.07 25.88
N ILE A 130 -10.02 -0.10 25.36
CA ILE A 130 -9.66 -1.17 24.41
C ILE A 130 -9.88 -2.54 25.05
N ALA A 131 -9.44 -2.74 26.30
CA ALA A 131 -9.62 -4.02 27.00
C ALA A 131 -11.11 -4.37 27.17
N SER A 132 -11.94 -3.39 27.51
CA SER A 132 -13.39 -3.55 27.63
C SER A 132 -14.03 -3.92 26.28
N ALA A 133 -13.62 -3.24 25.20
CA ALA A 133 -14.10 -3.53 23.85
C ALA A 133 -13.68 -4.94 23.38
N CYS A 134 -12.42 -5.34 23.62
CA CYS A 134 -11.95 -6.71 23.38
C CYS A 134 -12.77 -7.75 24.14
N PHE A 135 -13.04 -7.52 25.43
CA PHE A 135 -13.83 -8.42 26.26
C PHE A 135 -15.27 -8.55 25.73
N ALA A 136 -15.92 -7.43 25.42
CA ALA A 136 -17.26 -7.42 24.86
C ALA A 136 -17.33 -8.18 23.51
N HIS A 137 -16.35 -7.94 22.63
CA HIS A 137 -16.26 -8.66 21.36
C HIS A 137 -16.07 -10.17 21.57
N ALA A 138 -15.19 -10.58 22.49
CA ALA A 138 -14.96 -11.99 22.80
C ALA A 138 -16.21 -12.68 23.38
N VAL A 139 -16.98 -12.00 24.23
CA VAL A 139 -18.24 -12.52 24.79
C VAL A 139 -19.33 -12.72 23.74
N VAL A 140 -19.38 -11.86 22.71
CA VAL A 140 -20.41 -11.92 21.67
C VAL A 140 -20.02 -12.86 20.52
N ALA A 141 -18.73 -12.93 20.17
CA ALA A 141 -18.24 -13.63 18.98
C ALA A 141 -17.43 -14.90 19.26
N GLY A 142 -17.07 -15.18 20.52
CA GLY A 142 -16.30 -16.35 20.94
C GLY A 142 -17.02 -17.16 22.01
N ASP A 143 -16.83 -18.48 21.99
CA ASP A 143 -17.24 -19.37 23.07
C ASP A 143 -16.34 -19.04 24.27
N VAL A 144 -16.84 -18.24 25.22
CA VAL A 144 -16.07 -17.86 26.43
C VAL A 144 -16.07 -19.05 27.39
N SER A 145 -15.31 -20.07 27.03
CA SER A 145 -14.86 -21.11 27.95
C SER A 145 -13.46 -20.68 28.43
N LEU A 146 -13.43 -19.95 29.55
CA LEU A 146 -12.24 -19.79 30.39
C LEU A 146 -12.38 -20.67 31.63
#